data_AF-A0AAW1R504-F1
#
_entry.id   AF-A0AAW1R504-F1
#
_cell.length_a   1.000
_cell.length_b   1.000
_cell.length_c   1.000
_cell.angle_alpha   90.00
_cell.angle_beta   90.00
_cell.angle_gamma   90.00
#
_symmetry.space_group_name_H-M   'P 1'
#
loop_
_entity.id
_entity.type
_entity.pdbx_description
1 polymer ?
#
loop_
_entity_poly.entity_id
_entity_poly.type
_entity_poly.pdbx_seq_one_letter_code
_entity_poly.pdbx_strand_id
1 'polypeptide(L)'
;MGQAMSFGLTQYDVEELNASCGNKFTQREIEALYRRFRSLDRGHKGYISAEEFFNIPELSINPLARRLERLFESVNFKEFVAFLSAFSGRASADDKAKFLFTVYDVDGDGLVEVPTD
;
A
#
# COMPACT_ATOMS: atom_id res chain seq x y z
N MET A 1 -22.10 0.93 23.71
CA MET A 1 -21.81 -0.33 23.00
C MET A 1 -21.02 0.01 21.74
N GLY A 2 -19.70 0.11 21.83
CA GLY A 2 -18.82 0.26 20.66
C GLY A 2 -18.03 -1.03 20.55
N GLN A 3 -18.36 -1.86 19.57
CA GLN A 3 -17.80 -3.20 19.43
C GLN A 3 -16.28 -3.11 19.20
N ALA A 4 -15.56 -3.97 19.91
CA ALA A 4 -14.13 -4.15 19.72
C ALA A 4 -13.85 -4.53 18.26
N MET A 5 -13.07 -3.70 17.58
CA MET A 5 -12.56 -4.02 16.27
C MET A 5 -11.49 -5.09 16.44
N SER A 6 -11.87 -6.31 16.09
CA SER A 6 -10.96 -7.45 16.05
C SER A 6 -9.76 -7.10 15.18
N PHE A 7 -8.56 -7.45 15.63
CA PHE A 7 -7.25 -7.15 15.01
C PHE A 7 -6.58 -5.79 15.33
N GLY A 8 -7.12 -4.93 16.19
CA GLY A 8 -6.33 -3.79 16.72
C GLY A 8 -6.33 -2.51 15.87
N LEU A 9 -7.19 -2.42 14.85
CA LEU A 9 -7.55 -1.16 14.19
C LEU A 9 -8.79 -0.60 14.87
N THR A 10 -8.84 0.67 15.26
CA THR A 10 -10.08 1.27 15.75
C THR A 10 -11.01 1.65 14.60
N GLN A 11 -12.30 1.87 14.89
CA GLN A 11 -13.25 2.39 13.88
C GLN A 11 -12.76 3.73 13.30
N TYR A 12 -12.15 4.57 14.14
CA TYR A 12 -11.55 5.84 13.73
C TYR A 12 -10.40 5.64 12.73
N ASP A 13 -9.51 4.67 12.98
CA ASP A 13 -8.40 4.37 12.06
C ASP A 13 -8.90 3.95 10.69
N VAL A 14 -9.96 3.13 10.65
CA VAL A 14 -10.59 2.67 9.40
C VAL A 14 -11.20 3.84 8.62
N GLU A 15 -11.92 4.73 9.30
CA GLU A 15 -12.53 5.91 8.68
C GLU A 15 -11.48 6.90 8.17
N GLU A 16 -10.44 7.17 8.95
CA GLU A 16 -9.33 8.04 8.56
C GLU A 16 -8.58 7.49 7.33
N LEU A 17 -8.27 6.19 7.34
CA LEU A 17 -7.63 5.51 6.20
C LEU A 17 -8.48 5.52 4.94
N ASN A 18 -9.78 5.29 5.10
CA ASN A 18 -10.66 5.28 3.94
C ASN A 18 -10.81 6.69 3.36
N ALA A 19 -10.92 7.71 4.22
CA ALA A 19 -11.00 9.10 3.81
C ALA A 19 -9.72 9.54 3.07
N SER A 20 -8.53 9.17 3.56
CA SER A 20 -7.26 9.50 2.91
C SER A 20 -7.09 8.81 1.55
N CYS A 21 -7.66 7.61 1.39
CA CYS A 21 -7.66 6.86 0.13
C CYS A 21 -8.82 7.21 -0.81
N GLY A 22 -9.64 8.23 -0.50
CA GLY A 22 -10.74 8.68 -1.34
C GLY A 22 -11.97 7.76 -1.32
N ASN A 23 -12.24 7.09 -0.20
CA ASN A 23 -13.34 6.13 0.00
C ASN A 23 -13.35 4.98 -1.02
N LYS A 24 -12.16 4.59 -1.48
CA LYS A 24 -11.99 3.52 -2.49
C LYS A 24 -12.16 2.11 -1.90
N PHE A 25 -12.16 2.00 -0.58
CA PHE A 25 -12.28 0.74 0.14
C PHE A 25 -13.53 0.70 1.03
N THR A 26 -14.04 -0.50 1.22
CA THR A 26 -15.03 -0.81 2.25
C THR A 26 -14.32 -1.21 3.53
N GLN A 27 -15.01 -1.11 4.67
CA GLN A 27 -14.49 -1.56 5.97
C GLN A 27 -13.99 -3.02 5.91
N ARG A 28 -14.74 -3.90 5.23
CA ARG A 28 -14.35 -5.31 5.06
C ARG A 28 -13.07 -5.48 4.23
N GLU A 29 -12.89 -4.65 3.21
CA GLU A 29 -11.66 -4.64 2.41
C GLU A 29 -10.47 -4.18 3.27
N ILE A 30 -10.63 -3.13 4.09
CA ILE A 30 -9.57 -2.65 4.98
C ILE A 30 -9.19 -3.71 6.02
N GLU A 31 -10.16 -4.40 6.62
CA GLU A 31 -9.91 -5.52 7.54
C GLU A 31 -9.20 -6.70 6.86
N ALA A 32 -9.57 -7.00 5.60
CA ALA A 32 -8.90 -8.04 4.81
C ALA A 32 -7.45 -7.64 4.49
N LEU A 33 -7.22 -6.37 4.14
CA LEU A 33 -5.87 -5.81 3.93
C LEU A 33 -5.04 -5.86 5.20
N TYR A 34 -5.62 -5.56 6.35
CA TYR A 34 -4.91 -5.62 7.64
C TYR A 34 -4.52 -7.05 8.01
N ARG A 35 -5.42 -8.02 7.81
CA ARG A 35 -5.11 -9.44 7.99
C ARG A 35 -3.99 -9.89 7.06
N ARG A 36 -4.01 -9.43 5.80
CA ARG A 36 -2.95 -9.72 4.83
C ARG A 36 -1.62 -9.09 5.25
N PHE A 37 -1.63 -7.82 5.68
CA PHE A 37 -0.47 -7.11 6.20
C PHE A 37 0.17 -7.85 7.38
N ARG A 38 -0.64 -8.24 8.37
CA ARG A 38 -0.17 -9.03 9.53
C ARG A 38 0.38 -10.40 9.16
N SER A 39 -0.13 -11.02 8.08
CA SER A 39 0.39 -12.29 7.58
C SER A 39 1.73 -12.13 6.84
N LEU A 40 2.01 -10.95 6.29
CA LEU A 40 3.24 -10.63 5.57
C LEU A 40 4.34 -10.17 6.52
N ASP A 41 3.99 -9.39 7.56
CA ASP A 41 4.88 -9.00 8.66
C ASP A 41 5.16 -10.20 9.59
N ARG A 42 6.04 -11.10 9.14
CA ARG A 42 6.40 -12.33 9.85
C ARG A 42 7.14 -12.06 11.17
N GLY A 43 7.66 -10.85 11.35
CA GLY A 43 8.34 -10.43 12.57
C GLY A 43 7.47 -9.64 13.55
N HIS A 44 6.20 -9.35 13.23
CA HIS A 44 5.37 -8.40 13.98
C HIS A 44 6.07 -7.05 14.23
N LYS A 45 6.87 -6.61 13.26
CA LYS A 45 7.67 -5.38 13.31
C LYS A 45 6.79 -4.13 13.14
N GLY A 46 5.60 -4.28 12.59
CA GLY A 46 4.69 -3.17 12.26
C GLY A 46 4.94 -2.54 10.89
N TYR A 47 5.87 -3.09 10.11
CA TYR A 47 6.17 -2.69 8.74
C TYR A 47 6.48 -3.94 7.89
N ILE A 48 6.29 -3.83 6.58
CA ILE A 48 6.67 -4.85 5.60
C ILE A 48 8.03 -4.47 5.03
N SER A 49 9.00 -5.38 5.11
CA SER A 49 10.28 -5.24 4.40
C SER A 49 10.17 -5.64 2.93
N ALA A 50 11.15 -5.24 2.12
CA ALA A 50 11.23 -5.60 0.70
C ALA A 50 11.17 -7.11 0.47
N GLU A 51 11.83 -7.90 1.32
CA GLU A 51 11.78 -9.37 1.28
C GLU A 51 10.37 -9.91 1.58
N GLU A 52 9.65 -9.28 2.52
CA GLU A 52 8.28 -9.65 2.86
C GLU A 52 7.29 -9.27 1.75
N PHE A 53 7.57 -8.21 1.00
CA PHE A 53 6.78 -7.76 -0.15
C PHE A 53 6.78 -8.81 -1.28
N PHE A 54 7.92 -9.45 -1.59
CA PHE A 54 7.98 -10.50 -2.62
C PHE A 54 7.21 -11.77 -2.28
N ASN A 55 6.84 -11.97 -1.01
CA ASN A 55 5.93 -13.06 -0.63
C ASN A 55 4.49 -12.82 -1.12
N ILE A 56 4.19 -11.67 -1.72
CA ILE A 56 2.92 -11.42 -2.41
C ILE A 56 3.08 -11.88 -3.88
N PRO A 57 2.62 -13.08 -4.24
CA PRO A 57 2.85 -13.65 -5.56
C PRO A 57 2.27 -12.78 -6.69
N GLU A 58 1.18 -12.06 -6.44
CA GLU A 58 0.56 -11.17 -7.44
C GLU A 58 1.39 -9.91 -7.70
N LEU A 59 2.23 -9.50 -6.75
CA LEU A 59 3.13 -8.36 -6.90
C LEU A 59 4.49 -8.79 -7.42
N SER A 60 4.95 -10.01 -7.14
CA SER A 60 6.22 -10.51 -7.69
C SER A 60 6.17 -10.77 -9.19
N ILE A 61 4.99 -11.05 -9.76
CA ILE A 61 4.76 -11.14 -11.22
C ILE A 61 4.52 -9.78 -11.88
N ASN A 62 4.40 -8.70 -11.11
CA ASN A 62 4.18 -7.37 -11.66
C ASN A 62 5.48 -6.89 -12.33
N PRO A 63 5.48 -6.42 -13.59
CA PRO A 63 6.68 -5.89 -14.23
C PRO A 63 7.31 -4.70 -13.48
N LEU A 64 6.55 -4.05 -12.59
CA LEU A 64 7.04 -3.00 -11.70
C LEU A 64 7.67 -3.52 -10.40
N ALA A 65 7.63 -4.83 -10.12
CA ALA A 65 8.02 -5.43 -8.84
C ALA A 65 9.40 -4.96 -8.34
N ARG A 66 10.41 -4.95 -9.22
CA ARG A 66 11.77 -4.51 -8.88
C ARG A 66 11.88 -3.02 -8.53
N ARG A 67 10.97 -2.20 -9.05
CA ARG A 67 10.90 -0.77 -8.72
C ARG A 67 10.11 -0.56 -7.43
N LEU A 68 9.02 -1.31 -7.29
CA LEU A 68 8.23 -1.36 -6.07
C LEU A 68 9.08 -1.81 -4.88
N GLU A 69 9.98 -2.77 -5.06
CA GLU A 69 10.94 -3.21 -4.04
C GLU A 69 11.64 -2.05 -3.31
N ARG A 70 12.11 -1.05 -4.06
CA ARG A 70 12.81 0.13 -3.50
C ARG A 70 11.91 1.04 -2.67
N LEU A 71 10.61 1.05 -2.97
CA LEU A 71 9.62 1.81 -2.20
C LEU A 71 9.24 1.09 -0.89
N PHE A 72 9.55 -0.22 -0.79
CA PHE A 72 9.14 -1.09 0.31
C PHE A 72 10.27 -1.36 1.33
N GLU A 73 11.09 -0.36 1.66
CA GLU A 73 12.15 -0.53 2.68
C GLU A 73 11.59 -0.55 4.12
N SER A 74 10.45 0.08 4.39
CA SER A 74 9.79 0.05 5.72
C SER A 74 8.33 0.50 5.67
N VAL A 75 7.54 -0.13 4.80
CA VAL A 75 6.15 0.30 4.56
C VAL A 75 5.23 -0.08 5.71
N ASN A 76 4.63 0.92 6.36
CA ASN A 76 3.64 0.72 7.42
C ASN A 76 2.25 0.40 6.84
N PHE A 77 1.29 0.04 7.69
CA PHE A 77 -0.05 -0.34 7.23
C PHE A 77 -0.77 0.78 6.47
N LYS A 78 -0.62 2.06 6.87
CA LYS A 78 -1.28 3.17 6.18
C LYS A 78 -0.74 3.34 4.77
N GLU A 79 0.58 3.28 4.63
CA GLU A 79 1.28 3.33 3.34
C GLU A 79 0.92 2.13 2.46
N PHE A 80 0.80 0.93 3.05
CA PHE A 80 0.38 -0.27 2.34
C PHE A 80 -1.03 -0.13 1.73
N VAL A 81 -1.99 0.42 2.49
CA VAL A 81 -3.36 0.65 1.99
C VAL A 81 -3.39 1.75 0.94
N ALA A 82 -2.66 2.85 1.17
CA ALA A 82 -2.54 3.94 0.20
C ALA A 82 -1.93 3.45 -1.12
N PHE A 83 -0.89 2.62 -1.05
CA PHE A 83 -0.26 1.98 -2.19
C PHE A 83 -1.27 1.13 -2.98
N LEU A 84 -2.02 0.26 -2.30
CA LEU A 84 -3.03 -0.58 -2.94
C LEU A 84 -4.23 0.20 -3.45
N SER A 85 -4.47 1.42 -2.94
CA SER A 85 -5.56 2.28 -3.40
C SER A 85 -5.42 2.64 -4.88
N ALA A 86 -4.20 2.77 -5.38
CA ALA A 86 -3.93 3.05 -6.80
C ALA A 86 -4.24 1.85 -7.71
N PHE A 87 -4.10 0.62 -7.18
CA PHE A 87 -4.43 -0.61 -7.90
C PHE A 87 -5.92 -0.98 -7.80
N SER A 88 -6.70 -0.28 -6.97
CA SER A 88 -8.14 -0.51 -6.86
C SER A 88 -8.84 -0.31 -8.21
N GLY A 89 -9.82 -1.15 -8.51
CA GLY A 89 -10.68 -0.97 -9.68
C GLY A 89 -11.47 0.35 -9.66
N ARG A 90 -11.58 1.00 -8.48
CA ARG A 90 -12.21 2.31 -8.29
C ARG A 90 -11.25 3.50 -8.44
N ALA A 91 -9.96 3.25 -8.65
CA ALA A 91 -8.98 4.31 -8.88
C ALA A 91 -9.16 4.92 -10.29
N SER A 92 -9.17 6.25 -10.35
CA SER A 92 -9.22 6.96 -11.63
C SER A 92 -7.92 6.79 -12.42
N ALA A 93 -7.95 7.12 -13.71
CA ALA A 93 -6.74 7.13 -14.53
C ALA A 93 -5.68 8.12 -13.97
N ASP A 94 -6.12 9.24 -13.40
CA ASP A 94 -5.26 10.25 -12.78
C ASP A 94 -4.59 9.71 -11.50
N ASP A 95 -5.33 8.99 -10.65
CA ASP A 95 -4.76 8.32 -9.47
C ASP A 95 -3.68 7.30 -9.86
N LYS A 96 -3.94 6.52 -10.91
CA LYS A 96 -3.00 5.52 -11.42
C LYS A 96 -1.78 6.18 -12.04
N ALA A 97 -1.96 7.29 -12.76
CA ALA A 97 -0.87 8.06 -13.34
C ALA A 97 0.01 8.68 -12.26
N LYS A 98 -0.57 9.31 -11.23
CA LYS A 98 0.14 9.85 -10.06
C LYS A 98 0.93 8.76 -9.34
N PHE A 99 0.30 7.62 -9.12
CA PHE A 99 0.98 6.49 -8.50
C PHE A 99 2.14 5.97 -9.35
N LEU A 100 1.93 5.77 -10.66
CA LEU A 100 3.01 5.39 -11.57
C LEU A 100 4.13 6.43 -11.56
N PHE A 101 3.80 7.71 -11.48
CA PHE A 101 4.78 8.77 -11.35
C PHE A 101 5.61 8.60 -10.07
N THR A 102 4.98 8.43 -8.91
CA THR A 102 5.67 8.15 -7.63
C THR A 102 6.52 6.87 -7.67
N VAL A 103 6.16 5.89 -8.50
CA VAL A 103 6.98 4.68 -8.68
C VAL A 103 8.23 4.93 -9.55
N TYR A 104 8.19 5.96 -10.40
CA TYR A 104 9.28 6.32 -11.30
C TYR A 104 10.16 7.45 -10.75
N ASP A 105 9.60 8.32 -9.93
CA ASP A 105 10.25 9.40 -9.19
C ASP A 105 10.92 8.80 -7.94
N VAL A 106 12.17 8.35 -8.10
CA VAL A 106 12.93 7.61 -7.07
C VAL A 106 13.51 8.55 -6.01
N ASP A 107 13.80 9.79 -6.38
CA ASP A 107 14.35 10.85 -5.55
C ASP A 107 13.29 11.76 -4.92
N GLY A 108 12.02 11.63 -5.32
CA GLY A 108 10.89 12.33 -4.75
C GLY A 108 10.88 13.82 -5.09
N ASP A 109 11.56 14.21 -6.16
CA ASP A 109 11.75 15.61 -6.56
C ASP A 109 10.59 16.12 -7.44
N GLY A 110 9.64 15.24 -7.77
CA GLY A 110 8.52 15.55 -8.65
C GLY A 110 8.88 15.50 -10.14
N LEU A 111 10.03 14.95 -10.50
CA LEU A 111 10.50 14.69 -11.85
C LEU A 111 10.76 13.18 -12.01
N VAL A 112 10.57 12.69 -13.23
CA VAL A 112 11.03 11.33 -13.57
C VAL A 112 12.31 11.49 -14.36
N GLU A 113 13.44 11.25 -13.71
CA GLU A 113 14.72 11.25 -14.40
C GLU A 113 14.76 10.12 -15.43
N VAL A 114 15.10 10.47 -16.67
CA VAL A 114 15.42 9.49 -17.71
C VAL A 114 16.83 8.98 -17.38
N PRO A 115 17.05 7.68 -17.17
CA PRO A 115 18.39 7.17 -16.94
C PRO A 115 19.26 7.53 -18.16
N THR A 116 20.18 8.47 -17.98
CA THR A 116 21.27 8.70 -18.93
C THR A 116 22.20 7.51 -18.84
N ASP A 117 22.15 6.65 -19.86
CA ASP A 117 23.10 5.58 -20.12
C ASP A 117 24.53 6.12 -20.31
#